data_AF-A0AAN8J7M3-F1
#
_entry.id   AF-A0AAN8J7M3-F1
#
_cell.length_a   1.000
_cell.length_b   1.000
_cell.length_c   1.000
_cell.angle_alpha   90.00
_cell.angle_beta   90.00
_cell.angle_gamma   90.00
#
_symmetry.space_group_name_H-M   'P 1'
#
loop_
_entity.id
_entity.type
_entity.pdbx_description
1 polymer ?
#
loop_
_entity_poly.entity_id
_entity_poly.type
_entity_poly.pdbx_seq_one_letter_code
_entity_poly.pdbx_strand_id
1 'polypeptide(L)'
;MSAVNGINGHKYGGVHFHQWKVGLLNASQKYLTAETFGFKVNASGTALKKKQTWTLEQDLTEEVVYIKSHLNRYMAADKYGTVTCEAEEKDEDPSQKFAVEYAKDGSGRWAIRNVVHGNYLTGNDDNVKCFSKSVTDAELWFGQLSIHPQVNLYNVNRKRYARLCDDELQVTAVIPWGQESLIILHFEDGKYALKTSDNRFLHREGHLVNALEEDAKFSLEIRSGANSGLAFRDNAGTYLTAVGATATMKGRNKTVGKDELFTLEDTKPQVVLTAYNGKKVSIKQGQDVSANQEEEEGETEIFQMEYVKESDMWAFRTCSNKYWSYESGGGIMNVGNEICKNTLFDVEWQGDGSVTIKASNNNYIFNKPTGCLFALSESATEKEKFKVKMVNRPAIILRSEYGFVGLKSLQKPEYNCNKTVYEPIFLEPQENGYYGLKGNNGKYWGLNEESHVFADKDTPVNFLLEFRKQDIITIKAPNGMYLKGEQNGLFRAKGEDLDAGMLWEC
;
A
#
# COMPACT_ATOMS: atom_id res chain seq x y z
N MET A 1 -15.11 -10.49 -19.68
CA MET A 1 -15.28 -9.03 -19.51
C MET A 1 -13.92 -8.41 -19.75
N SER A 2 -13.75 -7.62 -20.80
CA SER A 2 -12.47 -6.96 -21.10
C SER A 2 -12.08 -6.04 -19.93
N ALA A 3 -10.87 -6.20 -19.39
CA ALA A 3 -10.34 -5.28 -18.40
C ALA A 3 -10.47 -3.84 -18.91
N VAL A 4 -11.05 -2.95 -18.11
CA VAL A 4 -11.11 -1.52 -18.44
C VAL A 4 -9.67 -1.02 -18.51
N ASN A 5 -9.29 -0.35 -19.60
CA ASN A 5 -7.96 0.24 -19.74
C ASN A 5 -7.64 1.14 -18.53
N GLY A 6 -6.47 0.95 -17.90
CA GLY A 6 -5.96 1.82 -16.82
C GLY A 6 -6.16 1.32 -15.37
N ILE A 7 -6.54 0.07 -15.12
CA ILE A 7 -6.63 -0.49 -13.75
C ILE A 7 -5.28 -1.09 -13.34
N ASN A 8 -4.79 -0.88 -12.12
CA ASN A 8 -3.54 -1.48 -11.61
C ASN A 8 -3.63 -2.99 -11.25
N GLY A 9 -4.22 -3.81 -12.12
CA GLY A 9 -4.24 -5.28 -11.94
C GLY A 9 -5.27 -5.77 -10.89
N HIS A 10 -6.00 -4.84 -10.27
CA HIS A 10 -7.10 -5.15 -9.37
C HIS A 10 -8.32 -5.67 -10.15
N LYS A 11 -8.65 -6.97 -9.98
CA LYS A 11 -9.75 -7.68 -10.68
C LYS A 11 -11.12 -7.00 -10.64
N TYR A 12 -11.35 -6.10 -9.68
CA TYR A 12 -12.63 -5.41 -9.50
C TYR A 12 -12.68 -3.96 -9.98
N GLY A 13 -11.63 -3.46 -10.63
CA GLY A 13 -11.65 -2.21 -11.43
C GLY A 13 -12.49 -1.05 -10.90
N GLY A 14 -12.49 -0.77 -9.60
CA GLY A 14 -13.61 0.03 -9.10
C GLY A 14 -14.09 -0.26 -7.70
N VAL A 15 -14.45 -1.51 -7.45
CA VAL A 15 -15.46 -1.78 -6.42
C VAL A 15 -14.88 -1.62 -5.00
N HIS A 16 -13.56 -1.76 -4.83
CA HIS A 16 -12.86 -1.43 -3.58
C HIS A 16 -12.61 0.08 -3.36
N PHE A 17 -12.89 0.95 -4.34
CA PHE A 17 -12.72 2.41 -4.18
C PHE A 17 -13.72 3.05 -3.20
N HIS A 18 -14.65 2.27 -2.68
CA HIS A 18 -15.77 2.73 -1.86
C HIS A 18 -15.75 2.11 -0.47
N GLN A 19 -14.61 1.54 -0.07
CA GLN A 19 -14.44 0.95 1.25
C GLN A 19 -13.10 1.39 1.83
N TRP A 20 -13.13 2.21 2.87
CA TRP A 20 -11.92 2.72 3.51
C TRP A 20 -11.75 2.08 4.88
N LYS A 21 -10.65 1.35 5.06
CA LYS A 21 -10.26 0.89 6.40
C LYS A 21 -9.70 2.08 7.16
N VAL A 22 -10.27 2.39 8.32
CA VAL A 22 -9.91 3.53 9.17
C VAL A 22 -9.85 3.12 10.64
N GLY A 23 -9.02 3.81 11.41
CA GLY A 23 -9.17 3.97 12.85
C GLY A 23 -9.84 5.32 13.14
N LEU A 24 -10.70 5.34 14.16
CA LEU A 24 -11.34 6.56 14.65
C LEU A 24 -10.73 6.90 16.01
N LEU A 25 -9.94 7.97 16.07
CA LEU A 25 -9.17 8.38 17.25
C LEU A 25 -9.84 9.57 17.92
N ASN A 26 -10.21 9.45 19.21
CA ASN A 26 -10.85 10.54 19.95
C ASN A 26 -9.84 11.59 20.46
N ALA A 27 -10.35 12.65 21.10
CA ALA A 27 -9.54 13.70 21.72
C ALA A 27 -8.55 13.17 22.78
N SER A 28 -8.89 12.09 23.48
CA SER A 28 -8.04 11.41 24.47
C SER A 28 -6.96 10.50 23.86
N GLN A 29 -6.75 10.55 22.54
CA GLN A 29 -5.82 9.69 21.81
C GLN A 29 -6.12 8.19 21.98
N LYS A 30 -7.41 7.84 22.02
CA LYS A 30 -7.90 6.46 22.06
C LYS A 30 -8.74 6.13 20.84
N TYR A 31 -8.51 4.94 20.28
CA TYR A 31 -9.23 4.42 19.14
C TYR A 31 -10.55 3.78 19.54
N LEU A 32 -11.58 4.07 18.76
CA LEU A 32 -12.82 3.32 18.73
C LEU A 32 -12.52 1.85 18.46
N THR A 33 -13.05 0.97 19.29
CA THR A 33 -12.72 -0.45 19.35
C THR A 33 -13.99 -1.27 19.35
N ALA A 34 -14.08 -2.24 18.44
CA ALA A 34 -15.11 -3.27 18.48
C ALA A 34 -14.59 -4.44 19.32
N GLU A 35 -15.29 -4.80 20.40
CA GLU A 35 -14.90 -5.95 21.21
C GLU A 35 -15.25 -7.27 20.51
N THR A 36 -14.41 -8.28 20.73
CA THR A 36 -14.58 -9.62 20.14
C THR A 36 -15.84 -10.32 20.65
N PHE A 37 -16.27 -10.01 21.87
CA PHE A 37 -17.41 -10.64 22.53
C PHE A 37 -18.44 -9.61 22.98
N GLY A 38 -19.71 -9.98 22.89
CA GLY A 38 -20.84 -9.18 23.37
C GLY A 38 -21.15 -7.95 22.51
N PHE A 39 -20.54 -7.82 21.33
CA PHE A 39 -20.84 -6.80 20.31
C PHE A 39 -20.78 -5.35 20.80
N LYS A 40 -20.00 -5.13 21.87
CA LYS A 40 -19.81 -3.82 22.49
C LYS A 40 -18.78 -3.01 21.72
N VAL A 41 -18.96 -1.71 21.78
CA VAL A 41 -18.02 -0.72 21.26
C VAL A 41 -17.51 0.12 22.43
N ASN A 42 -16.20 0.35 22.49
CA ASN A 42 -15.56 1.27 23.43
C ASN A 42 -14.54 2.16 22.69
N ALA A 43 -13.94 3.11 23.39
CA ALA A 43 -12.90 4.01 22.88
C ALA A 43 -11.69 3.97 23.83
N SER A 44 -11.11 2.78 24.02
CA SER A 44 -9.95 2.56 24.92
C SER A 44 -8.66 2.15 24.20
N GLY A 45 -8.73 1.86 22.89
CA GLY A 45 -7.59 1.33 22.12
C GLY A 45 -6.43 2.32 22.03
N THR A 46 -5.21 1.90 22.34
CA THR A 46 -4.02 2.78 22.31
C THR A 46 -3.22 2.73 21.01
N ALA A 47 -3.58 1.82 20.11
CA ALA A 47 -2.93 1.65 18.82
C ALA A 47 -3.95 1.13 17.80
N LEU A 48 -3.75 1.48 16.53
CA LEU A 48 -4.57 1.01 15.42
C LEU A 48 -4.20 -0.44 15.07
N LYS A 49 -4.88 -1.39 15.70
CA LYS A 49 -4.77 -2.83 15.41
C LYS A 49 -6.10 -3.37 14.89
N LYS A 50 -6.18 -4.68 14.67
CA LYS A 50 -7.38 -5.37 14.16
C LYS A 50 -8.70 -4.93 14.80
N LYS A 51 -8.78 -4.81 16.14
CA LYS A 51 -10.02 -4.43 16.84
C LYS A 51 -10.39 -2.95 16.69
N GLN A 52 -9.43 -2.11 16.34
CA GLN A 52 -9.55 -0.66 16.13
C GLN A 52 -9.78 -0.30 14.66
N THR A 53 -9.61 -1.26 13.74
CA THR A 53 -9.87 -1.06 12.32
C THR A 53 -11.36 -1.24 12.01
N TRP A 54 -11.93 -0.21 11.38
CA TRP A 54 -13.30 -0.17 10.88
C TRP A 54 -13.25 0.01 9.36
N THR A 55 -14.13 -0.67 8.64
CA THR A 55 -14.34 -0.44 7.20
C THR A 55 -15.51 0.52 7.04
N LEU A 56 -15.26 1.70 6.48
CA LEU A 56 -16.30 2.63 6.04
C LEU A 56 -16.74 2.23 4.63
N GLU A 57 -17.87 1.53 4.54
CA GLU A 57 -18.48 1.17 3.27
C GLU A 57 -19.38 2.32 2.80
N GLN A 58 -19.03 2.93 1.67
CA GLN A 58 -19.74 4.08 1.12
C GLN A 58 -20.94 3.63 0.30
N ASP A 59 -22.06 4.31 0.48
CA ASP A 59 -23.19 4.17 -0.43
C ASP A 59 -22.89 4.91 -1.75
N LEU A 60 -23.30 4.34 -2.88
CA LEU A 60 -23.04 4.91 -4.22
C LEU A 60 -24.20 5.80 -4.71
N THR A 61 -25.28 5.86 -3.95
CA THR A 61 -26.50 6.60 -4.28
C THR A 61 -26.76 7.71 -3.27
N GLU A 62 -26.62 7.42 -1.98
CA GLU A 62 -26.83 8.34 -0.88
C GLU A 62 -25.49 8.85 -0.32
N GLU A 63 -25.45 10.06 0.23
CA GLU A 63 -24.27 10.58 0.96
C GLU A 63 -24.17 9.98 2.37
N VAL A 64 -24.09 8.65 2.44
CA VAL A 64 -24.00 7.89 3.69
C VAL A 64 -22.86 6.87 3.66
N VAL A 65 -22.46 6.44 4.84
CA VAL A 65 -21.49 5.37 5.06
C VAL A 65 -22.05 4.39 6.08
N TYR A 66 -21.67 3.12 5.91
CA TYR A 66 -21.87 2.05 6.89
C TYR A 66 -20.53 1.76 7.56
N ILE A 67 -20.52 1.66 8.88
CA ILE A 67 -19.29 1.45 9.66
C ILE A 67 -19.24 -0.02 10.08
N LYS A 68 -18.33 -0.79 9.47
CA LYS A 68 -18.23 -2.24 9.68
C LYS A 68 -16.99 -2.59 10.49
N SER A 69 -17.14 -3.44 11.50
CA SER A 69 -16.05 -3.91 12.35
C SER A 69 -15.24 -5.03 11.68
N HIS A 70 -14.09 -5.34 12.29
CA HIS A 70 -13.27 -6.50 11.95
C HIS A 70 -13.97 -7.87 12.09
N LEU A 71 -15.14 -7.92 12.73
CA LEU A 71 -15.99 -9.11 12.85
C LEU A 71 -17.00 -9.23 11.71
N ASN A 72 -16.92 -8.35 10.69
CA ASN A 72 -17.89 -8.21 9.61
C ASN A 72 -19.31 -7.85 10.08
N ARG A 73 -19.42 -7.10 11.18
CA ARG A 73 -20.69 -6.60 11.71
C ARG A 73 -20.79 -5.08 11.58
N TYR A 74 -21.99 -4.56 11.37
CA TYR A 74 -22.25 -3.14 11.16
C TYR A 74 -22.64 -2.45 12.46
N MET A 75 -22.10 -1.25 12.63
CA MET A 75 -22.48 -0.33 13.70
C MET A 75 -23.91 0.18 13.48
N ALA A 76 -24.65 0.31 14.57
CA ALA A 76 -25.96 0.95 14.61
C ALA A 76 -26.04 1.89 15.82
N ALA A 77 -26.89 2.91 15.72
CA ALA A 77 -27.19 3.81 16.84
C ALA A 77 -28.69 3.98 16.98
N ASP A 78 -29.25 3.57 18.13
CA ASP A 78 -30.70 3.65 18.36
C ASP A 78 -31.18 5.05 18.74
N LYS A 79 -32.51 5.21 18.91
CA LYS A 79 -33.14 6.49 19.28
C LYS A 79 -32.76 7.00 20.68
N TYR A 80 -32.19 6.16 21.54
CA TYR A 80 -31.70 6.52 22.86
C TYR A 80 -30.18 6.80 22.86
N GLY A 81 -29.54 6.70 21.69
CA GLY A 81 -28.12 6.89 21.48
C GLY A 81 -27.26 5.74 21.96
N THR A 82 -27.83 4.56 22.16
CA THR A 82 -27.08 3.33 22.40
C THR A 82 -26.39 2.91 21.10
N VAL A 83 -25.09 2.66 21.16
CA VAL A 83 -24.30 2.19 20.02
C VAL A 83 -24.05 0.69 20.16
N THR A 84 -24.37 -0.06 19.11
CA THR A 84 -24.12 -1.51 19.02
C THR A 84 -23.38 -1.83 17.72
N CYS A 85 -22.79 -3.04 17.62
CA CYS A 85 -22.15 -3.53 16.40
C CYS A 85 -22.50 -5.00 16.17
N GLU A 86 -23.79 -5.26 15.95
CA GLU A 86 -24.39 -6.60 15.96
C GLU A 86 -24.81 -7.10 14.58
N ALA A 87 -25.37 -6.20 13.77
CA ALA A 87 -25.99 -6.56 12.51
C ALA A 87 -24.99 -7.17 11.51
N GLU A 88 -25.40 -8.25 10.84
CA GLU A 88 -24.54 -9.00 9.90
C GLU A 88 -24.68 -8.47 8.47
N GLU A 89 -25.83 -7.88 8.15
CA GLU A 89 -26.10 -7.30 6.85
C GLU A 89 -26.18 -5.76 6.93
N LYS A 90 -25.79 -5.13 5.83
CA LYS A 90 -26.01 -3.69 5.65
C LYS A 90 -27.48 -3.45 5.36
N ASP A 91 -27.99 -2.28 5.73
CA ASP A 91 -29.38 -1.87 5.48
C ASP A 91 -30.45 -2.77 6.12
N GLU A 92 -30.08 -3.58 7.12
CA GLU A 92 -31.05 -4.32 7.95
C GLU A 92 -31.90 -3.35 8.79
N ASP A 93 -31.29 -2.26 9.27
CA ASP A 93 -31.93 -1.21 10.03
C ASP A 93 -31.44 0.18 9.54
N PRO A 94 -32.34 1.13 9.24
CA PRO A 94 -31.97 2.52 8.96
C PRO A 94 -30.99 3.15 9.98
N SER A 95 -31.00 2.70 11.24
CA SER A 95 -30.09 3.13 12.30
C SER A 95 -28.60 2.84 12.03
N GLN A 96 -28.29 2.05 10.99
CA GLN A 96 -26.93 1.76 10.50
C GLN A 96 -26.37 2.84 9.56
N LYS A 97 -27.18 3.81 9.12
CA LYS A 97 -26.76 4.86 8.20
C LYS A 97 -26.09 6.01 8.96
N PHE A 98 -24.84 6.30 8.62
CA PHE A 98 -24.08 7.44 9.16
C PHE A 98 -23.66 8.41 8.07
N ALA A 99 -23.52 9.69 8.43
CA ALA A 99 -22.91 10.73 7.62
C ALA A 99 -21.61 11.19 8.31
N VAL A 100 -20.58 11.49 7.50
CA VAL A 100 -19.32 12.06 8.00
C VAL A 100 -19.33 13.55 7.71
N GLU A 101 -19.24 14.36 8.76
CA GLU A 101 -19.16 15.81 8.68
C GLU A 101 -17.76 16.27 9.11
N TYR A 102 -17.23 17.30 8.45
CA TYR A 102 -15.84 17.73 8.65
C TYR A 102 -15.76 19.01 9.48
N ALA A 103 -14.87 19.01 10.47
CA ALA A 103 -14.63 20.17 11.32
C ALA A 103 -14.16 21.37 10.49
N LYS A 104 -14.71 22.54 10.80
CA LYS A 104 -14.42 23.80 10.08
C LYS A 104 -13.25 24.59 10.68
N ASP A 105 -12.71 24.12 11.79
CA ASP A 105 -11.58 24.71 12.53
C ASP A 105 -10.21 24.42 11.90
N GLY A 106 -10.17 23.63 10.82
CA GLY A 106 -8.93 23.26 10.13
C GLY A 106 -8.15 22.11 10.80
N SER A 107 -8.74 21.46 11.81
CA SER A 107 -8.09 20.33 12.49
C SER A 107 -8.10 19.04 11.68
N GLY A 108 -8.97 18.93 10.66
CA GLY A 108 -9.20 17.69 9.91
C GLY A 108 -10.00 16.63 10.66
N ARG A 109 -10.65 16.99 11.77
CA ARG A 109 -11.47 16.06 12.55
C ARG A 109 -12.84 15.85 11.93
N TRP A 110 -13.43 14.71 12.23
CA TRP A 110 -14.69 14.21 11.70
C TRP A 110 -15.72 14.15 12.82
N ALA A 111 -16.94 14.58 12.54
CA ALA A 111 -18.12 14.29 13.35
C ALA A 111 -18.93 13.21 12.61
N ILE A 112 -19.24 12.12 13.30
CA ILE A 112 -19.99 11.00 12.73
C ILE A 112 -21.43 11.11 13.21
N ARG A 113 -22.34 11.43 12.30
CA ARG A 113 -23.76 11.67 12.61
C ARG A 113 -24.60 10.48 12.18
N ASN A 114 -25.43 9.94 13.06
CA ASN A 114 -26.48 9.01 12.67
C ASN A 114 -27.54 9.72 11.82
N VAL A 115 -27.85 9.19 10.64
CA VAL A 115 -28.70 9.86 9.65
C VAL A 115 -30.16 9.92 10.13
N VAL A 116 -30.63 8.86 10.79
CA VAL A 116 -32.04 8.72 11.21
C VAL A 116 -32.35 9.60 12.42
N HIS A 117 -31.46 9.63 13.41
CA HIS A 117 -31.70 10.32 14.67
C HIS A 117 -31.06 11.71 14.74
N GLY A 118 -30.13 12.04 13.84
CA GLY A 118 -29.47 13.33 13.79
C GLY A 118 -28.45 13.58 14.92
N ASN A 119 -28.13 12.54 15.69
CA ASN A 119 -27.20 12.62 16.82
C ASN A 119 -25.78 12.24 16.40
N TYR A 120 -24.79 12.72 17.16
CA TYR A 120 -23.38 12.51 16.89
C TYR A 120 -22.74 11.47 17.81
N LEU A 121 -21.86 10.66 17.23
CA LEU A 121 -21.05 9.65 17.91
C LEU A 121 -20.01 10.31 18.81
N THR A 122 -20.01 9.91 20.08
CA THR A 122 -19.03 10.26 21.10
C THR A 122 -18.47 9.00 21.73
N GLY A 123 -17.28 9.10 22.30
CA GLY A 123 -16.68 7.96 22.97
C GLY A 123 -15.44 8.31 23.77
N ASN A 124 -15.45 7.91 25.03
CA ASN A 124 -14.25 7.86 25.86
C ASN A 124 -14.32 6.64 26.77
N ASP A 125 -13.27 5.82 26.76
CA ASP A 125 -13.23 4.52 27.45
C ASP A 125 -14.49 3.70 27.12
N ASP A 126 -15.21 3.18 28.10
CA ASP A 126 -16.40 2.34 27.89
C ASP A 126 -17.68 3.12 27.57
N ASN A 127 -17.63 4.45 27.52
CA ASN A 127 -18.81 5.29 27.33
C ASN A 127 -18.92 5.79 25.88
N VAL A 128 -19.18 4.86 24.95
CA VAL A 128 -19.49 5.18 23.55
C VAL A 128 -21.00 5.35 23.38
N LYS A 129 -21.41 6.49 22.82
CA LYS A 129 -22.82 6.87 22.63
C LYS A 129 -23.03 7.65 21.35
N CYS A 130 -24.26 7.73 20.87
CA CYS A 130 -24.65 8.54 19.72
C CYS A 130 -25.92 9.34 20.04
N PHE A 131 -25.81 10.28 20.99
CA PHE A 131 -26.96 10.99 21.57
C PHE A 131 -26.86 12.52 21.49
N SER A 132 -25.65 13.05 21.27
CA SER A 132 -25.42 14.48 21.27
C SER A 132 -26.05 15.14 20.05
N LYS A 133 -26.72 16.28 20.21
CA LYS A 133 -27.32 17.05 19.11
C LYS A 133 -26.41 18.15 18.57
N SER A 134 -25.28 18.38 19.22
CA SER A 134 -24.32 19.44 18.88
C SER A 134 -22.91 18.88 18.91
N VAL A 135 -22.07 19.30 17.96
CA VAL A 135 -20.67 18.89 17.91
C VAL A 135 -19.84 19.76 18.85
N THR A 136 -19.23 19.13 19.85
CA THR A 136 -18.15 19.68 20.67
C THR A 136 -16.87 18.86 20.45
N ASP A 137 -15.82 19.12 21.22
CA ASP A 137 -14.56 18.37 21.14
C ASP A 137 -14.77 16.85 21.38
N ALA A 138 -15.76 16.46 22.18
CA ALA A 138 -16.07 15.07 22.51
C ALA A 138 -16.70 14.26 21.36
N GLU A 139 -17.31 14.94 20.37
CA GLU A 139 -17.93 14.35 19.17
C GLU A 139 -16.95 14.27 17.99
N LEU A 140 -15.73 14.80 18.14
CA LEU A 140 -14.76 14.91 17.07
C LEU A 140 -13.72 13.79 17.12
N TRP A 141 -13.48 13.18 15.96
CA TRP A 141 -12.58 12.05 15.77
C TRP A 141 -11.55 12.36 14.68
N PHE A 142 -10.32 11.89 14.82
CA PHE A 142 -9.42 11.81 13.68
C PHE A 142 -9.67 10.49 12.92
N GLY A 143 -9.92 10.59 11.63
CA GLY A 143 -9.97 9.43 10.74
C GLY A 143 -8.58 9.09 10.22
N GLN A 144 -7.99 8.02 10.72
CA GLN A 144 -6.68 7.53 10.28
C GLN A 144 -6.86 6.30 9.39
N LEU A 145 -6.48 6.37 8.12
CA LEU A 145 -6.44 5.22 7.22
C LEU A 145 -5.59 4.07 7.80
N SER A 146 -6.16 2.87 7.75
CA SER A 146 -5.58 1.60 8.18
C SER A 146 -5.14 0.77 6.96
N ILE A 147 -4.44 1.42 6.02
CA ILE A 147 -3.86 0.80 4.82
C ILE A 147 -2.34 0.84 4.89
N HIS A 148 -1.64 0.16 3.99
CA HIS A 148 -0.20 0.38 3.86
C HIS A 148 0.05 1.81 3.33
N PRO A 149 1.01 2.58 3.86
CA PRO A 149 1.21 3.97 3.46
C PRO A 149 1.78 4.14 2.05
N GLN A 150 2.38 3.09 1.47
CA GLN A 150 2.88 3.09 0.09
C GLN A 150 1.75 2.72 -0.87
N VAL A 151 1.31 3.69 -1.66
CA VAL A 151 0.09 3.62 -2.48
C VAL A 151 0.31 4.22 -3.86
N ASN A 152 -0.59 3.86 -4.79
CA ASN A 152 -0.80 4.59 -6.02
C ASN A 152 -2.06 5.45 -5.88
N LEU A 153 -1.96 6.71 -6.27
CA LEU A 153 -3.03 7.70 -6.14
C LEU A 153 -3.70 7.94 -7.49
N TYR A 154 -4.97 7.60 -7.61
CA TYR A 154 -5.73 7.71 -8.86
C TYR A 154 -6.77 8.82 -8.77
N ASN A 155 -6.85 9.70 -9.76
CA ASN A 155 -7.89 10.74 -9.81
C ASN A 155 -9.13 10.23 -10.54
N VAL A 156 -10.29 10.39 -9.89
CA VAL A 156 -11.58 9.84 -10.34
C VAL A 156 -12.01 10.43 -11.68
N ASN A 157 -11.92 11.76 -11.86
CA ASN A 157 -12.39 12.38 -13.09
C ASN A 157 -11.42 12.19 -14.26
N ARG A 158 -10.12 12.42 -14.04
CA ARG A 158 -9.10 12.31 -15.09
C ARG A 158 -8.86 10.88 -15.54
N LYS A 159 -9.16 9.90 -14.69
CA LYS A 159 -8.87 8.49 -14.92
C LYS A 159 -7.38 8.24 -15.15
N ARG A 160 -6.55 8.86 -14.31
CA ARG A 160 -5.08 8.84 -14.38
C ARG A 160 -4.50 8.79 -12.97
N TYR A 161 -3.31 8.22 -12.86
CA TYR A 161 -2.54 8.16 -11.63
C TYR A 161 -1.64 9.39 -11.48
N ALA A 162 -1.40 9.77 -10.24
CA ALA A 162 -0.35 10.69 -9.87
C ALA A 162 1.02 10.05 -10.12
N ARG A 163 1.94 10.83 -10.68
CA ARG A 163 3.35 10.48 -10.81
C ARG A 163 4.22 11.71 -10.56
N LEU A 164 5.41 11.49 -10.02
CA LEU A 164 6.47 12.48 -9.97
C LEU A 164 6.95 12.78 -11.41
N CYS A 165 6.95 14.05 -11.76
CA CYS A 165 7.52 14.60 -12.99
C CYS A 165 8.38 15.80 -12.59
N ASP A 166 9.70 15.64 -12.64
CA ASP A 166 10.66 16.67 -12.25
C ASP A 166 10.44 17.17 -10.81
N ASP A 167 9.88 18.37 -10.65
CA ASP A 167 9.64 19.04 -9.37
C ASP A 167 8.16 19.15 -8.99
N GLU A 168 7.28 18.39 -9.66
CA GLU A 168 5.84 18.40 -9.40
C GLU A 168 5.20 17.01 -9.47
N LEU A 169 4.07 16.86 -8.79
CA LEU A 169 3.18 15.71 -8.99
C LEU A 169 2.19 16.01 -10.12
N GLN A 170 2.18 15.19 -11.16
CA GLN A 170 1.25 15.28 -12.28
C GLN A 170 0.29 14.11 -12.30
N VAL A 171 -0.98 14.37 -12.62
CA VAL A 171 -2.03 13.33 -12.74
C VAL A 171 -2.21 12.92 -14.19
N THR A 172 -1.17 12.34 -14.77
CA THR A 172 -1.05 12.04 -16.20
C THR A 172 -0.84 10.56 -16.51
N ALA A 173 -0.42 9.75 -15.54
CA ALA A 173 -0.07 8.35 -15.75
C ALA A 173 -1.31 7.50 -16.07
N VAL A 174 -1.25 6.71 -17.15
CA VAL A 174 -2.34 5.77 -17.52
C VAL A 174 -2.33 4.54 -16.62
N ILE A 175 -1.14 4.10 -16.23
CA ILE A 175 -0.88 3.02 -15.28
C ILE A 175 0.22 3.50 -14.32
N PRO A 176 0.24 3.03 -13.05
CA PRO A 176 1.22 3.49 -12.07
C PRO A 176 2.54 2.71 -12.23
N TRP A 177 3.34 3.09 -13.22
CA TRP A 177 4.61 2.41 -13.56
C TRP A 177 5.83 3.14 -13.00
N GLY A 178 6.84 2.36 -12.60
CA GLY A 178 8.09 2.84 -12.03
C GLY A 178 7.96 3.41 -10.62
N GLN A 179 9.10 3.81 -10.05
CA GLN A 179 9.15 4.46 -8.73
C GLN A 179 8.40 5.79 -8.70
N GLU A 180 8.31 6.49 -9.83
CA GLU A 180 7.69 7.82 -9.88
C GLU A 180 6.19 7.79 -9.61
N SER A 181 5.54 6.63 -9.76
CA SER A 181 4.12 6.46 -9.44
C SER A 181 3.86 6.12 -7.97
N LEU A 182 4.91 5.93 -7.16
CA LEU A 182 4.80 5.66 -5.73
C LEU A 182 4.49 6.95 -4.96
N ILE A 183 3.39 6.93 -4.21
CA ILE A 183 3.06 7.96 -3.23
C ILE A 183 3.13 7.33 -1.83
N ILE A 184 3.72 8.06 -0.88
CA ILE A 184 3.80 7.67 0.52
C ILE A 184 2.88 8.60 1.33
N LEU A 185 1.88 8.03 1.99
CA LEU A 185 0.96 8.78 2.84
C LEU A 185 1.56 8.98 4.24
N HIS A 186 1.94 10.21 4.56
CA HIS A 186 2.49 10.58 5.87
C HIS A 186 1.41 11.15 6.78
N PHE A 187 1.03 10.40 7.82
CA PHE A 187 0.03 10.84 8.79
C PHE A 187 0.69 11.53 9.98
N GLU A 188 0.30 12.78 10.25
CA GLU A 188 0.80 13.57 11.37
C GLU A 188 -0.29 14.56 11.83
N ASP A 189 -0.53 14.61 13.14
CA ASP A 189 -1.51 15.51 13.77
C ASP A 189 -2.91 15.51 13.13
N GLY A 190 -3.38 14.33 12.72
CA GLY A 190 -4.71 14.19 12.11
C GLY A 190 -4.81 14.58 10.64
N LYS A 191 -3.68 14.93 10.02
CA LYS A 191 -3.57 15.31 8.61
C LYS A 191 -2.64 14.35 7.87
N TYR A 192 -2.71 14.40 6.55
CA TYR A 192 -1.86 13.65 5.64
C TYR A 192 -0.98 14.58 4.84
N ALA A 193 0.28 14.21 4.65
CA ALA A 193 1.13 14.77 3.61
C ALA A 193 1.36 13.71 2.52
N LEU A 194 1.40 14.15 1.27
CA LEU A 194 1.71 13.29 0.12
C LEU A 194 3.20 13.38 -0.16
N LYS A 195 3.92 12.30 0.12
CA LYS A 195 5.37 12.22 -0.05
C LYS A 195 5.72 11.41 -1.30
N THR A 196 6.66 11.92 -2.11
CA THR A 196 7.13 11.29 -3.34
C THR A 196 8.22 10.24 -3.08
N SER A 197 8.54 9.45 -4.11
CA SER A 197 9.60 8.43 -4.12
C SER A 197 10.98 8.96 -3.70
N ASP A 198 11.27 10.23 -3.98
CA ASP A 198 12.50 10.94 -3.65
C ASP A 198 12.50 11.65 -2.28
N ASN A 199 11.47 11.40 -1.46
CA ASN A 199 11.27 11.93 -0.12
C ASN A 199 10.84 13.40 0.04
N ARG A 200 10.39 14.07 -1.02
CA ARG A 200 9.80 15.41 -0.90
C ARG A 200 8.29 15.33 -0.63
N PHE A 201 7.73 16.40 -0.06
CA PHE A 201 6.31 16.54 0.23
C PHE A 201 5.64 17.46 -0.78
N LEU A 202 4.40 17.15 -1.17
CA LEU A 202 3.57 18.03 -1.98
C LEU A 202 3.13 19.25 -1.18
N HIS A 203 3.55 20.43 -1.62
CA HIS A 203 3.02 21.70 -1.14
C HIS A 203 1.69 22.04 -1.84
N ARG A 204 0.77 22.71 -1.15
CA ARG A 204 -0.57 23.05 -1.68
C ARG A 204 -0.55 23.87 -2.99
N GLU A 205 0.53 24.59 -3.28
CA GLU A 205 0.69 25.36 -4.53
C GLU A 205 1.19 24.50 -5.72
N GLY A 206 1.55 23.23 -5.49
CA GLY A 206 1.88 22.23 -6.51
C GLY A 206 3.36 21.93 -6.72
N HIS A 207 4.26 22.62 -6.01
CA HIS A 207 5.68 22.29 -5.98
C HIS A 207 6.00 21.32 -4.85
N LEU A 208 7.22 20.78 -4.84
CA LEU A 208 7.71 19.84 -3.84
C LEU A 208 8.67 20.49 -2.85
N VAL A 209 8.57 20.10 -1.57
CA VAL A 209 9.39 20.64 -0.46
C VAL A 209 10.07 19.54 0.34
N ASN A 210 11.26 19.82 0.88
CA ASN A 210 12.08 18.81 1.59
C ASN A 210 11.66 18.57 3.03
N ALA A 211 11.08 19.59 3.68
CA ALA A 211 10.61 19.53 5.06
C ALA A 211 9.08 19.51 5.09
N LEU A 212 8.52 18.82 6.06
CA LEU A 212 7.08 18.87 6.28
C LEU A 212 6.70 20.21 6.89
N GLU A 213 5.92 20.99 6.15
CA GLU A 213 5.36 22.28 6.58
C GLU A 213 3.83 22.26 6.57
N GLU A 214 3.19 23.25 7.17
CA GLU A 214 1.72 23.30 7.29
C GLU A 214 1.01 23.35 5.92
N ASP A 215 1.62 24.01 4.93
CA ASP A 215 1.09 24.07 3.57
C ASP A 215 1.28 22.75 2.78
N ALA A 216 1.97 21.76 3.34
CA ALA A 216 2.10 20.41 2.80
C ALA A 216 1.22 19.38 3.55
N LYS A 217 0.40 19.83 4.51
CA LYS A 217 -0.54 19.00 5.27
C LYS A 217 -1.96 19.18 4.76
N PHE A 218 -2.65 18.06 4.55
CA PHE A 218 -4.00 17.99 4.03
C PHE A 218 -4.91 17.19 4.96
N SER A 219 -6.07 17.74 5.30
CA SER A 219 -7.13 16.98 5.95
C SER A 219 -7.78 16.03 4.95
N LEU A 220 -8.06 14.81 5.37
CA LEU A 220 -8.72 13.81 4.55
C LEU A 220 -10.24 13.91 4.72
N GLU A 221 -10.95 13.97 3.59
CA GLU A 221 -12.41 13.93 3.55
C GLU A 221 -12.91 12.80 2.65
N ILE A 222 -13.76 11.94 3.19
CA ILE A 222 -14.45 10.86 2.49
C ILE A 222 -15.79 11.38 1.93
N ARG A 223 -16.01 11.22 0.62
CA ARG A 223 -17.26 11.60 -0.06
C ARG A 223 -17.97 10.37 -0.59
N SER A 224 -19.24 10.20 -0.26
CA SER A 224 -20.12 9.10 -0.70
C SER A 224 -21.16 9.59 -1.71
N GLY A 225 -21.98 8.70 -2.24
CA GLY A 225 -23.00 8.99 -3.25
C GLY A 225 -22.45 8.87 -4.67
N ALA A 226 -23.10 9.56 -5.62
CA ALA A 226 -22.76 9.48 -7.05
C ALA A 226 -21.33 9.94 -7.39
N ASN A 227 -20.72 10.73 -6.50
CA ASN A 227 -19.35 11.22 -6.59
C ASN A 227 -18.56 10.74 -5.38
N SER A 228 -18.18 9.48 -5.40
CA SER A 228 -17.51 8.82 -4.29
C SER A 228 -15.99 8.82 -4.42
N GLY A 229 -15.29 9.01 -3.29
CA GLY A 229 -13.83 8.99 -3.22
C GLY A 229 -13.27 9.77 -2.03
N LEU A 230 -11.97 10.03 -2.07
CA LEU A 230 -11.22 10.80 -1.09
C LEU A 230 -10.89 12.20 -1.64
N ALA A 231 -11.04 13.22 -0.81
CA ALA A 231 -10.59 14.57 -1.09
C ALA A 231 -9.56 15.01 -0.05
N PHE A 232 -8.53 15.74 -0.50
CA PHE A 232 -7.46 16.26 0.34
C PHE A 232 -7.61 17.78 0.44
N ARG A 233 -7.92 18.27 1.64
CA ARG A 233 -8.19 19.70 1.89
C ARG A 233 -6.98 20.36 2.55
N ASP A 234 -6.46 21.43 1.96
CA ASP A 234 -5.35 22.19 2.50
C ASP A 234 -5.76 23.12 3.67
N ASN A 235 -4.77 23.78 4.26
CA ASN A 235 -4.95 24.76 5.35
C ASN A 235 -5.68 26.05 4.91
N ALA A 236 -5.74 26.37 3.61
CA ALA A 236 -6.48 27.47 3.03
C ALA A 236 -7.95 27.11 2.74
N GLY A 237 -8.34 25.86 3.01
CA GLY A 237 -9.68 25.33 2.80
C GLY A 237 -9.99 25.02 1.35
N THR A 238 -8.98 24.88 0.49
CA THR A 238 -9.11 24.40 -0.88
C THR A 238 -8.74 22.92 -0.99
N TYR A 239 -9.18 22.26 -2.06
CA TYR A 239 -8.94 20.84 -2.28
C TYR A 239 -7.91 20.62 -3.38
N LEU A 240 -7.08 19.59 -3.19
CA LEU A 240 -6.20 19.09 -4.23
C LEU A 240 -7.03 18.68 -5.45
N THR A 241 -6.56 19.09 -6.61
CA THR A 241 -7.09 18.74 -7.92
C THR A 241 -5.93 18.75 -8.92
N ALA A 242 -6.17 18.33 -10.15
CA ALA A 242 -5.18 18.44 -11.21
C ALA A 242 -5.47 19.64 -12.12
N VAL A 243 -4.46 20.49 -12.35
CA VAL A 243 -4.63 21.81 -12.97
C VAL A 243 -3.79 21.94 -14.23
N GLY A 244 -4.35 22.60 -15.25
CA GLY A 244 -3.63 22.94 -16.47
C GLY A 244 -3.38 21.75 -17.40
N ALA A 245 -2.57 22.00 -18.43
CA ALA A 245 -2.25 21.02 -19.48
C ALA A 245 -1.35 19.88 -18.98
N THR A 246 -0.49 20.16 -18.00
CA THR A 246 0.38 19.18 -17.32
C THR A 246 -0.33 18.41 -16.22
N ALA A 247 -1.58 18.79 -15.89
CA ALA A 247 -2.36 18.19 -14.81
C ALA A 247 -1.62 18.20 -13.46
N THR A 248 -0.89 19.28 -13.16
CA THR A 248 -0.18 19.51 -11.90
C THR A 248 -1.15 19.44 -10.72
N MET A 249 -0.82 18.63 -9.73
CA MET A 249 -1.61 18.43 -8.52
C MET A 249 -1.41 19.60 -7.56
N LYS A 250 -2.48 20.36 -7.26
CA LYS A 250 -2.44 21.46 -6.29
C LYS A 250 -3.81 21.83 -5.75
N GLY A 251 -3.82 22.58 -4.65
CA GLY A 251 -5.02 23.19 -4.07
C GLY A 251 -5.61 24.25 -5.01
N ARG A 252 -6.92 24.20 -5.24
CA ARG A 252 -7.59 25.18 -6.12
C ARG A 252 -9.02 25.50 -5.72
N ASN A 253 -9.86 24.47 -5.62
CA ASN A 253 -11.31 24.64 -5.49
C ASN A 253 -11.73 24.60 -4.02
N LYS A 254 -12.75 25.37 -3.63
CA LYS A 254 -13.30 25.39 -2.25
C LYS A 254 -14.42 24.36 -2.02
N THR A 255 -14.83 23.67 -3.07
CA THR A 255 -15.89 22.66 -3.07
C THR A 255 -15.37 21.41 -3.75
N VAL A 256 -15.81 20.25 -3.28
CA VAL A 256 -15.42 18.96 -3.87
C VAL A 256 -16.35 18.64 -5.03
N GLY A 257 -15.81 18.60 -6.25
CA GLY A 257 -16.42 17.95 -7.41
C GLY A 257 -15.66 16.67 -7.77
N LYS A 258 -15.99 16.07 -8.92
CA LYS A 258 -15.28 14.86 -9.39
C LYS A 258 -13.78 15.07 -9.59
N ASP A 259 -13.37 16.30 -9.92
CA ASP A 259 -11.97 16.67 -10.17
C ASP A 259 -11.10 16.59 -8.90
N GLU A 260 -11.70 16.79 -7.72
CA GLU A 260 -11.04 16.79 -6.42
C GLU A 260 -11.06 15.41 -5.75
N LEU A 261 -11.66 14.41 -6.39
CA LEU A 261 -11.80 13.07 -5.85
C LEU A 261 -10.68 12.15 -6.34
N PHE A 262 -10.12 11.42 -5.38
CA PHE A 262 -9.08 10.44 -5.58
C PHE A 262 -9.45 9.09 -4.96
N THR A 263 -8.79 8.04 -5.44
CA THR A 263 -8.80 6.72 -4.84
C THR A 263 -7.36 6.26 -4.63
N LEU A 264 -7.18 5.34 -3.70
CA LEU A 264 -5.88 4.78 -3.33
C LEU A 264 -5.88 3.31 -3.72
N GLU A 265 -4.75 2.85 -4.25
CA GLU A 265 -4.51 1.45 -4.59
C GLU A 265 -3.20 0.99 -3.95
N ASP A 266 -3.16 -0.27 -3.53
CA ASP A 266 -1.94 -0.88 -3.01
C ASP A 266 -0.90 -0.97 -4.14
N THR A 267 0.34 -0.59 -3.84
CA THR A 267 1.43 -0.67 -4.79
C THR A 267 1.92 -2.11 -4.95
N LYS A 268 1.71 -2.71 -6.12
CA LYS A 268 2.28 -4.03 -6.43
C LYS A 268 3.80 -3.97 -6.60
N PRO A 269 4.54 -5.05 -6.32
CA PRO A 269 5.97 -5.07 -6.59
C PRO A 269 6.26 -4.91 -8.08
N GLN A 270 7.17 -4.01 -8.42
CA GLN A 270 7.71 -3.89 -9.77
C GLN A 270 9.19 -4.23 -9.73
N VAL A 271 9.60 -5.08 -10.66
CA VAL A 271 10.93 -5.70 -10.65
C VAL A 271 11.60 -5.61 -12.01
N VAL A 272 12.92 -5.64 -11.99
CA VAL A 272 13.78 -5.96 -13.12
C VAL A 272 14.33 -7.37 -12.90
N LEU A 273 14.30 -8.18 -13.95
CA LEU A 273 14.86 -9.54 -13.94
C LEU A 273 16.17 -9.54 -14.73
N THR A 274 17.23 -10.08 -14.14
CA THR A 274 18.54 -10.25 -14.81
C THR A 274 18.81 -11.73 -14.99
N ALA A 275 18.98 -12.18 -16.24
CA ALA A 275 19.22 -13.59 -16.54
C ALA A 275 20.67 -14.01 -16.27
N TYR A 276 20.96 -15.31 -16.41
CA TYR A 276 22.29 -15.88 -16.15
C TYR A 276 23.42 -15.25 -16.98
N ASN A 277 23.09 -14.70 -18.14
CA ASN A 277 24.04 -14.01 -19.03
C ASN A 277 24.38 -12.58 -18.56
N GLY A 278 23.86 -12.14 -17.42
CA GLY A 278 24.05 -10.80 -16.87
C GLY A 278 23.19 -9.71 -17.54
N LYS A 279 22.35 -10.06 -18.50
CA LYS A 279 21.52 -9.10 -19.24
C LYS A 279 20.12 -9.01 -18.64
N LYS A 280 19.56 -7.81 -18.68
CA LYS A 280 18.20 -7.52 -18.20
C LYS A 280 17.17 -8.03 -19.20
N VAL A 281 16.10 -8.61 -18.66
CA VAL A 281 14.91 -9.00 -19.40
C VAL A 281 14.15 -7.75 -19.84
N SER A 282 13.67 -7.73 -21.08
CA SER A 282 13.08 -6.56 -21.72
C SER A 282 12.04 -6.94 -22.77
N ILE A 283 11.11 -6.02 -23.03
CA ILE A 283 10.18 -6.05 -24.17
C ILE A 283 10.53 -5.02 -25.27
N LYS A 284 11.69 -4.35 -25.18
CA LYS A 284 12.10 -3.28 -26.10
C LYS A 284 12.21 -3.74 -27.56
N GLN A 285 12.45 -5.04 -27.80
CA GLN A 285 12.64 -5.62 -29.13
C GLN A 285 11.34 -6.10 -29.81
N GLY A 286 10.18 -5.93 -29.17
CA GLY A 286 8.89 -6.29 -29.75
C GLY A 286 8.09 -7.25 -28.87
N GLN A 287 7.48 -8.26 -29.49
CA GLN A 287 6.58 -9.18 -28.78
C GLN A 287 7.34 -10.22 -27.93
N ASP A 288 8.51 -10.67 -28.37
CA ASP A 288 9.31 -11.63 -27.61
C ASP A 288 9.94 -10.98 -26.38
N VAL A 289 9.72 -11.58 -25.21
CA VAL A 289 10.41 -11.20 -23.98
C VAL A 289 11.84 -11.72 -24.07
N SER A 290 12.83 -10.84 -23.91
CA SER A 290 14.23 -11.18 -24.18
C SER A 290 15.21 -10.58 -23.16
N ALA A 291 16.20 -11.37 -22.73
CA ALA A 291 17.30 -10.96 -21.87
C ALA A 291 18.52 -10.48 -22.68
N ASN A 292 18.52 -9.21 -23.06
CA ASN A 292 19.53 -8.64 -23.97
C ASN A 292 19.94 -7.19 -23.68
N GLN A 293 19.37 -6.54 -22.66
CA GLN A 293 19.69 -5.16 -22.32
C GLN A 293 20.83 -5.09 -21.29
N GLU A 294 21.76 -4.17 -21.51
CA GLU A 294 22.88 -3.85 -20.62
C GLU A 294 22.82 -2.41 -20.09
N GLU A 295 21.96 -1.57 -20.68
CA GLU A 295 21.73 -0.17 -20.31
C GLU A 295 20.98 -0.05 -18.97
N GLU A 296 20.88 1.18 -18.45
CA GLU A 296 20.00 1.50 -17.32
C GLU A 296 18.56 1.06 -17.59
N GLU A 297 17.87 0.57 -16.56
CA GLU A 297 16.50 0.10 -16.68
C GLU A 297 15.53 1.22 -17.06
N GLY A 298 14.82 1.06 -18.18
CA GLY A 298 13.69 1.87 -18.56
C GLY A 298 12.36 1.16 -18.30
N GLU A 299 11.26 1.77 -18.75
CA GLU A 299 9.91 1.21 -18.55
C GLU A 299 9.74 -0.20 -19.16
N THR A 300 10.53 -0.54 -20.19
CA THR A 300 10.48 -1.83 -20.90
C THR A 300 11.19 -2.98 -20.20
N GLU A 301 12.01 -2.69 -19.19
CA GLU A 301 12.71 -3.70 -18.36
C GLU A 301 12.02 -3.92 -17.01
N ILE A 302 11.04 -3.08 -16.69
CA ILE A 302 10.24 -3.18 -15.47
C ILE A 302 9.05 -4.09 -15.72
N PHE A 303 8.80 -5.00 -14.79
CA PHE A 303 7.66 -5.91 -14.77
C PHE A 303 6.96 -5.85 -13.43
N GLN A 304 5.64 -5.65 -13.45
CA GLN A 304 4.83 -5.73 -12.24
C GLN A 304 4.48 -7.18 -11.94
N MET A 305 4.86 -7.66 -10.75
CA MET A 305 4.54 -9.00 -10.27
C MET A 305 3.16 -8.98 -9.59
N GLU A 306 2.22 -9.74 -10.14
CA GLU A 306 0.85 -9.83 -9.64
C GLU A 306 0.57 -11.26 -9.17
N TYR A 307 0.48 -11.46 -7.86
CA TYR A 307 0.11 -12.75 -7.28
C TYR A 307 -1.41 -13.00 -7.42
N VAL A 308 -1.77 -14.14 -7.98
CA VAL A 308 -3.14 -14.57 -8.25
C VAL A 308 -3.54 -15.66 -7.26
N LYS A 309 -4.33 -15.27 -6.25
CA LYS A 309 -4.69 -16.10 -5.11
C LYS A 309 -5.40 -17.39 -5.49
N GLU A 310 -6.23 -17.37 -6.52
CA GLU A 310 -7.06 -18.51 -6.93
C GLU A 310 -6.24 -19.64 -7.58
N SER A 311 -5.10 -19.29 -8.19
CA SER A 311 -4.19 -20.26 -8.81
C SER A 311 -2.91 -20.50 -8.01
N ASP A 312 -2.64 -19.68 -6.98
CA ASP A 312 -1.35 -19.66 -6.24
C ASP A 312 -0.15 -19.45 -7.20
N MET A 313 -0.31 -18.57 -8.19
CA MET A 313 0.68 -18.31 -9.24
C MET A 313 0.87 -16.81 -9.48
N TRP A 314 1.90 -16.45 -10.21
CA TRP A 314 2.24 -15.06 -10.54
C TRP A 314 1.96 -14.73 -12.00
N ALA A 315 1.57 -13.49 -12.25
CA ALA A 315 1.59 -12.89 -13.57
C ALA A 315 2.63 -11.76 -13.63
N PHE A 316 3.27 -11.59 -14.77
CA PHE A 316 4.20 -10.49 -15.04
C PHE A 316 3.55 -9.53 -16.01
N ARG A 317 3.12 -8.37 -15.50
CA ARG A 317 2.55 -7.30 -16.34
C ARG A 317 3.64 -6.37 -16.84
N THR A 318 3.39 -5.70 -17.95
CA THR A 318 4.33 -4.78 -18.62
C THR A 318 3.79 -3.36 -18.74
N CYS A 319 4.67 -2.41 -19.09
CA CYS A 319 4.32 -1.01 -19.30
C CYS A 319 3.29 -0.78 -20.43
N SER A 320 3.13 -1.75 -21.35
CA SER A 320 2.10 -1.70 -22.39
C SER A 320 0.75 -2.26 -21.94
N ASN A 321 0.58 -2.51 -20.63
CA ASN A 321 -0.61 -3.11 -20.04
C ASN A 321 -0.93 -4.48 -20.66
N LYS A 322 0.11 -5.27 -20.93
CA LYS A 322 0.03 -6.66 -21.34
C LYS A 322 0.69 -7.54 -20.29
N TYR A 323 0.43 -8.84 -20.36
CA TYR A 323 1.07 -9.84 -19.53
C TYR A 323 2.05 -10.66 -20.37
N TRP A 324 3.12 -11.13 -19.73
CA TRP A 324 3.88 -12.26 -20.23
C TRP A 324 2.91 -13.42 -20.48
N SER A 325 3.10 -14.11 -21.60
CA SER A 325 2.29 -15.22 -22.05
C SER A 325 3.19 -16.31 -22.61
N TYR A 326 2.96 -17.54 -22.16
CA TYR A 326 3.52 -18.74 -22.75
C TYR A 326 2.79 -19.07 -24.05
N GLU A 327 3.54 -19.15 -25.15
CA GLU A 327 3.00 -19.34 -26.49
C GLU A 327 3.43 -20.67 -27.12
N SER A 328 2.72 -21.06 -28.19
CA SER A 328 3.00 -22.29 -28.93
C SER A 328 4.46 -22.34 -29.40
N GLY A 329 5.12 -23.48 -29.21
CA GLY A 329 6.57 -23.64 -29.44
C GLY A 329 7.46 -23.22 -28.25
N GLY A 330 6.86 -22.78 -27.15
CA GLY A 330 7.52 -22.59 -25.86
C GLY A 330 8.08 -21.19 -25.63
N GLY A 331 7.84 -20.23 -26.52
CA GLY A 331 8.29 -18.85 -26.36
C GLY A 331 7.51 -18.09 -25.27
N ILE A 332 8.16 -17.15 -24.62
CA ILE A 332 7.52 -16.21 -23.69
C ILE A 332 7.40 -14.85 -24.36
N MET A 333 6.16 -14.37 -24.50
CA MET A 333 5.84 -13.15 -25.25
C MET A 333 5.01 -12.17 -24.42
N ASN A 334 5.09 -10.88 -24.72
CA ASN A 334 4.30 -9.82 -24.08
C ASN A 334 2.99 -9.53 -24.84
N VAL A 335 2.14 -10.55 -24.98
CA VAL A 335 0.89 -10.48 -25.77
C VAL A 335 -0.37 -10.80 -24.95
N GLY A 336 -0.21 -11.22 -23.69
CA GLY A 336 -1.31 -11.57 -22.81
C GLY A 336 -2.20 -10.37 -22.52
N ASN A 337 -3.51 -10.50 -22.75
CA ASN A 337 -4.49 -9.42 -22.54
C ASN A 337 -5.24 -9.53 -21.22
N GLU A 338 -5.18 -10.70 -20.59
CA GLU A 338 -5.90 -11.04 -19.37
C GLU A 338 -5.16 -12.14 -18.63
N ILE A 339 -5.48 -12.31 -17.34
CA ILE A 339 -4.96 -13.41 -16.54
C ILE A 339 -5.65 -14.70 -16.96
N CYS A 340 -4.87 -15.63 -17.52
CA CYS A 340 -5.31 -16.96 -17.89
C CYS A 340 -4.17 -17.97 -17.68
N LYS A 341 -4.41 -19.26 -17.99
CA LYS A 341 -3.40 -20.32 -17.82
C LYS A 341 -2.06 -19.98 -18.49
N ASN A 342 -2.04 -19.32 -19.64
CA ASN A 342 -0.81 -19.02 -20.36
C ASN A 342 -0.03 -17.85 -19.78
N THR A 343 -0.68 -16.96 -19.03
CA THR A 343 -0.05 -15.77 -18.43
C THR A 343 0.31 -15.96 -16.95
N LEU A 344 0.18 -17.19 -16.46
CA LEU A 344 0.47 -17.57 -15.09
C LEU A 344 1.74 -18.39 -15.02
N PHE A 345 2.59 -18.04 -14.07
CA PHE A 345 3.91 -18.59 -13.87
C PHE A 345 4.11 -18.97 -12.40
N ASP A 346 4.75 -20.11 -12.19
CA ASP A 346 5.24 -20.49 -10.86
C ASP A 346 6.60 -19.84 -10.64
N VAL A 347 6.80 -19.17 -9.51
CA VAL A 347 8.02 -18.41 -9.19
C VAL A 347 8.61 -18.96 -7.90
N GLU A 348 9.77 -19.58 -8.01
CA GLU A 348 10.42 -20.30 -6.92
C GLU A 348 11.71 -19.60 -6.52
N TRP A 349 11.75 -19.04 -5.31
CA TRP A 349 12.96 -18.47 -4.72
C TRP A 349 13.99 -19.54 -4.42
N GLN A 350 15.23 -19.32 -4.86
CA GLN A 350 16.33 -20.26 -4.69
C GLN A 350 17.15 -20.02 -3.40
N GLY A 351 16.80 -18.97 -2.64
CA GLY A 351 17.44 -18.61 -1.36
C GLY A 351 18.79 -17.87 -1.49
N ASP A 352 19.18 -17.50 -2.71
CA ASP A 352 20.41 -16.79 -3.07
C ASP A 352 20.12 -15.44 -3.78
N GLY A 353 18.88 -14.94 -3.70
CA GLY A 353 18.42 -13.73 -4.40
C GLY A 353 17.98 -13.96 -5.85
N SER A 354 18.09 -15.19 -6.34
CA SER A 354 17.52 -15.60 -7.63
C SER A 354 16.19 -16.32 -7.49
N VAL A 355 15.44 -16.30 -8.57
CA VAL A 355 14.23 -17.10 -8.78
C VAL A 355 14.39 -17.99 -10.01
N THR A 356 13.73 -19.13 -10.00
CA THR A 356 13.40 -19.86 -11.22
C THR A 356 11.92 -19.66 -11.52
N ILE A 357 11.57 -19.69 -12.81
CA ILE A 357 10.20 -19.39 -13.25
C ILE A 357 9.72 -20.52 -14.14
N LYS A 358 8.59 -21.17 -13.81
CA LYS A 358 7.97 -22.19 -14.65
C LYS A 358 6.74 -21.65 -15.36
N ALA A 359 6.57 -22.02 -16.63
CA ALA A 359 5.36 -21.76 -17.38
C ALA A 359 4.31 -22.87 -17.16
N SER A 360 3.12 -22.69 -17.74
CA SER A 360 1.98 -23.60 -17.59
C SER A 360 2.17 -24.99 -18.21
N ASN A 361 3.27 -25.22 -18.92
CA ASN A 361 3.73 -26.52 -19.39
C ASN A 361 4.64 -27.26 -18.39
N ASN A 362 4.83 -26.71 -17.18
CA ASN A 362 5.71 -27.18 -16.11
C ASN A 362 7.22 -27.14 -16.44
N ASN A 363 7.62 -26.49 -17.53
CA ASN A 363 9.02 -26.27 -17.85
C ASN A 363 9.50 -24.92 -17.34
N TYR A 364 10.76 -24.88 -16.92
CA TYR A 364 11.48 -23.68 -16.53
C TYR A 364 11.81 -22.80 -17.73
N ILE A 365 11.73 -21.49 -17.49
CA ILE A 365 12.09 -20.43 -18.42
C ILE A 365 13.61 -20.21 -18.35
N PHE A 366 14.24 -20.04 -19.51
CA PHE A 366 15.62 -19.59 -19.66
C PHE A 366 15.74 -18.72 -20.91
N ASN A 367 16.83 -17.96 -21.04
CA ASN A 367 17.13 -17.23 -22.28
C ASN A 367 17.95 -18.10 -23.25
N LYS A 368 17.55 -18.15 -24.52
CA LYS A 368 18.37 -18.70 -25.61
C LYS A 368 19.61 -17.81 -25.86
N PRO A 369 20.59 -18.26 -26.68
CA PRO A 369 21.70 -17.41 -27.13
C PRO A 369 21.25 -16.12 -27.82
N THR A 370 20.05 -16.11 -28.42
CA THR A 370 19.42 -14.91 -29.00
C THR A 370 18.90 -13.91 -27.95
N GLY A 371 18.86 -14.30 -26.67
CA GLY A 371 18.26 -13.54 -25.57
C GLY A 371 16.79 -13.87 -25.32
N CYS A 372 16.05 -14.35 -26.32
CA CYS A 372 14.62 -14.66 -26.18
C CYS A 372 14.36 -15.70 -25.09
N LEU A 373 13.33 -15.47 -24.28
CA LEU A 373 12.92 -16.36 -23.21
C LEU A 373 12.06 -17.52 -23.73
N PHE A 374 12.37 -18.74 -23.28
CA PHE A 374 11.66 -19.96 -23.64
C PHE A 374 11.45 -20.86 -22.42
N ALA A 375 10.27 -21.46 -22.31
CA ALA A 375 9.93 -22.48 -21.31
C ALA A 375 10.09 -23.90 -21.90
N LEU A 376 11.34 -24.36 -22.02
CA LEU A 376 11.68 -25.68 -22.58
C LEU A 376 12.56 -26.52 -21.66
N SER A 377 12.99 -25.99 -20.52
CA SER A 377 13.91 -26.68 -19.62
C SER A 377 13.13 -27.48 -18.56
N GLU A 378 13.39 -28.77 -18.44
CA GLU A 378 12.70 -29.65 -17.47
C GLU A 378 13.30 -29.57 -16.06
N SER A 379 14.47 -28.94 -15.90
CA SER A 379 15.20 -28.85 -14.65
C SER A 379 15.79 -27.47 -14.42
N ALA A 380 15.78 -27.00 -13.17
CA ALA A 380 16.41 -25.75 -12.79
C ALA A 380 17.93 -25.91 -12.67
N THR A 381 18.67 -25.25 -13.56
CA THR A 381 20.12 -25.06 -13.45
C THR A 381 20.43 -23.57 -13.35
N GLU A 382 21.71 -23.19 -13.37
CA GLU A 382 22.12 -21.79 -13.37
C GLU A 382 21.54 -21.00 -14.56
N LYS A 383 21.20 -21.65 -15.69
CA LYS A 383 20.63 -20.96 -16.86
C LYS A 383 19.18 -20.53 -16.68
N GLU A 384 18.45 -21.19 -15.79
CA GLU A 384 17.03 -20.92 -15.48
C GLU A 384 16.87 -19.92 -14.32
N LYS A 385 17.98 -19.47 -13.71
CA LYS A 385 17.97 -18.51 -12.61
C LYS A 385 17.92 -17.07 -13.13
N PHE A 386 17.03 -16.28 -12.53
CA PHE A 386 16.91 -14.84 -12.73
C PHE A 386 17.12 -14.12 -11.41
N LYS A 387 18.04 -13.15 -11.38
CA LYS A 387 18.20 -12.25 -10.24
C LYS A 387 17.07 -11.21 -10.26
N VAL A 388 16.48 -10.94 -9.10
CA VAL A 388 15.32 -10.04 -8.96
C VAL A 388 15.76 -8.73 -8.31
N LYS A 389 15.53 -7.61 -8.99
CA LYS A 389 15.71 -6.26 -8.43
C LYS A 389 14.36 -5.56 -8.31
N MET A 390 13.96 -5.15 -7.11
CA MET A 390 12.79 -4.31 -6.86
C MET A 390 13.12 -2.86 -7.26
N VAL A 391 12.21 -2.21 -8.00
CA VAL A 391 12.46 -0.86 -8.54
C VAL A 391 11.49 0.21 -8.04
N ASN A 392 10.25 -0.14 -7.68
CA ASN A 392 9.27 0.83 -7.22
C ASN A 392 9.22 1.02 -5.69
N ARG A 393 10.35 0.76 -5.02
CA ARG A 393 10.57 0.96 -3.59
C ARG A 393 12.02 1.40 -3.34
N PRO A 394 12.39 2.65 -3.68
CA PRO A 394 13.69 3.21 -3.26
C PRO A 394 13.82 3.24 -1.73
N ALA A 395 12.69 3.37 -1.04
CA ALA A 395 12.53 3.03 0.36
C ALA A 395 11.34 2.07 0.53
N ILE A 396 11.50 1.14 1.48
CA ILE A 396 10.46 0.21 1.88
C ILE A 396 9.94 0.59 3.26
N ILE A 397 8.64 0.45 3.45
CA ILE A 397 7.99 0.49 4.76
C ILE A 397 7.55 -0.94 5.06
N LEU A 398 7.84 -1.42 6.27
CA LEU A 398 7.50 -2.79 6.65
C LEU A 398 6.46 -2.76 7.76
N ARG A 399 5.37 -3.52 7.57
CA ARG A 399 4.33 -3.71 8.58
C ARG A 399 4.10 -5.19 8.87
N SER A 400 3.91 -5.50 10.14
CA SER A 400 3.45 -6.79 10.64
C SER A 400 2.11 -6.63 11.36
N GLU A 401 1.54 -7.74 11.86
CA GLU A 401 0.36 -7.67 12.73
C GLU A 401 0.60 -6.90 14.05
N TYR A 402 1.87 -6.72 14.44
CA TYR A 402 2.24 -6.02 15.68
C TYR A 402 2.41 -4.51 15.50
N GLY A 403 2.57 -4.04 14.26
CA GLY A 403 2.84 -2.65 13.92
C GLY A 403 3.91 -2.51 12.83
N PHE A 404 4.40 -1.29 12.68
CA PHE A 404 5.48 -0.96 11.74
C PHE A 404 6.84 -1.31 12.31
N VAL A 405 7.77 -1.59 11.41
CA VAL A 405 9.20 -1.73 11.70
C VAL A 405 9.84 -0.35 11.72
N GLY A 406 10.59 -0.05 12.77
CA GLY A 406 11.28 1.24 12.91
C GLY A 406 12.28 1.26 14.05
N LEU A 407 13.09 2.31 14.10
CA LEU A 407 14.08 2.52 15.15
C LEU A 407 13.40 2.66 16.51
N LYS A 408 13.97 2.01 17.52
CA LYS A 408 13.54 2.15 18.91
C LYS A 408 13.81 3.57 19.42
N SER A 409 15.05 4.04 19.27
CA SER A 409 15.44 5.44 19.48
C SER A 409 16.75 5.75 18.75
N LEU A 410 17.11 7.03 18.64
CA LEU A 410 18.40 7.41 18.05
C LEU A 410 19.59 7.02 18.93
N GLN A 411 19.43 6.97 20.26
CA GLN A 411 20.48 6.58 21.20
C GLN A 411 20.72 5.06 21.22
N LYS A 412 19.68 4.27 20.95
CA LYS A 412 19.77 2.82 20.79
C LYS A 412 19.17 2.47 19.43
N PRO A 413 19.98 2.46 18.36
CA PRO A 413 19.48 2.30 16.99
C PRO A 413 19.09 0.84 16.65
N GLU A 414 18.48 0.16 17.62
CA GLU A 414 17.84 -1.15 17.49
C GLU A 414 16.50 -0.99 16.80
N TYR A 415 16.16 -1.88 15.89
CA TYR A 415 14.84 -1.91 15.26
C TYR A 415 13.86 -2.77 16.04
N ASN A 416 12.61 -2.31 16.12
CA ASN A 416 11.46 -3.01 16.68
C ASN A 416 10.34 -3.10 15.65
N CYS A 417 9.40 -4.04 15.81
CA CYS A 417 8.29 -4.29 14.88
C CYS A 417 6.89 -3.89 15.39
N ASN A 418 6.81 -3.06 16.43
CA ASN A 418 5.54 -2.65 17.07
C ASN A 418 5.31 -1.14 17.08
N LYS A 419 5.93 -0.42 16.14
CA LYS A 419 5.78 1.04 16.03
C LYS A 419 4.39 1.38 15.47
N THR A 420 3.82 2.48 15.96
CA THR A 420 2.53 3.01 15.46
C THR A 420 2.72 3.97 14.27
N VAL A 421 3.91 4.55 14.15
CA VAL A 421 4.33 5.41 13.05
C VAL A 421 5.32 4.61 12.20
N TYR A 422 5.15 4.64 10.89
CA TYR A 422 6.07 3.98 10.00
C TYR A 422 7.41 4.73 9.93
N GLU A 423 8.47 4.01 9.56
CA GLU A 423 9.74 4.63 9.21
C GLU A 423 10.21 4.04 7.88
N PRO A 424 10.60 4.86 6.88
CA PRO A 424 11.19 4.35 5.66
C PRO A 424 12.56 3.70 5.94
N ILE A 425 12.81 2.61 5.22
CA ILE A 425 14.10 1.92 5.19
C ILE A 425 14.58 1.96 3.75
N PHE A 426 15.70 2.64 3.50
CA PHE A 426 16.22 2.82 2.15
C PHE A 426 16.85 1.53 1.65
N LEU A 427 16.48 1.12 0.45
CA LEU A 427 16.98 -0.08 -0.20
C LEU A 427 18.14 0.30 -1.11
N GLU A 428 19.31 -0.27 -0.85
CA GLU A 428 20.49 -0.13 -1.71
C GLU A 428 20.80 -1.48 -2.37
N PRO A 429 20.52 -1.67 -3.67
CA PRO A 429 20.84 -2.88 -4.38
C PRO A 429 22.33 -3.22 -4.29
N GLN A 430 22.64 -4.46 -3.97
CA GLN A 430 23.98 -5.02 -3.92
C GLN A 430 24.14 -6.09 -5.02
N GLU A 431 25.35 -6.64 -5.16
CA GLU A 431 25.57 -7.77 -6.07
C GLU A 431 24.66 -8.95 -5.74
N ASN A 432 24.39 -9.81 -6.73
CA ASN A 432 23.67 -11.08 -6.56
C ASN A 432 22.25 -10.97 -5.96
N GLY A 433 21.58 -9.82 -6.08
CA GLY A 433 20.20 -9.65 -5.62
C GLY A 433 20.05 -9.38 -4.12
N TYR A 434 21.17 -9.15 -3.43
CA TYR A 434 21.16 -8.67 -2.04
C TYR A 434 20.82 -7.17 -1.96
N TYR A 435 20.42 -6.75 -0.77
CA TYR A 435 20.18 -5.35 -0.45
C TYR A 435 20.90 -4.96 0.84
N GLY A 436 21.50 -3.77 0.83
CA GLY A 436 21.80 -3.02 2.03
C GLY A 436 20.56 -2.26 2.46
N LEU A 437 20.11 -2.45 3.70
CA LEU A 437 18.97 -1.73 4.27
C LEU A 437 19.51 -0.59 5.12
N LYS A 438 19.15 0.65 4.81
CA LYS A 438 19.67 1.84 5.48
C LYS A 438 18.56 2.57 6.23
N GLY A 439 18.77 2.82 7.51
CA GLY A 439 17.82 3.55 8.34
C GLY A 439 17.85 5.05 8.10
N ASN A 440 16.86 5.76 8.64
CA ASN A 440 16.78 7.23 8.60
C ASN A 440 17.94 7.95 9.29
N ASN A 441 18.68 7.25 10.16
CA ASN A 441 19.91 7.75 10.76
C ASN A 441 21.12 7.70 9.81
N GLY A 442 20.93 7.26 8.57
CA GLY A 442 21.99 7.16 7.55
C GLY A 442 22.94 5.99 7.75
N LYS A 443 22.63 5.03 8.62
CA LYS A 443 23.43 3.82 8.87
C LYS A 443 22.75 2.58 8.32
N TYR A 444 23.54 1.60 7.91
CA TYR A 444 23.04 0.32 7.44
C TYR A 444 22.68 -0.61 8.60
N TRP A 445 21.67 -1.43 8.34
CA TRP A 445 21.30 -2.55 9.17
C TRP A 445 22.47 -3.51 9.33
N GLY A 446 22.57 -4.10 10.50
CA GLY A 446 23.43 -5.22 10.81
C GLY A 446 22.85 -6.02 11.97
N LEU A 447 23.46 -7.17 12.26
CA LEU A 447 23.08 -8.01 13.39
C LEU A 447 24.07 -7.84 14.54
N ASN A 448 23.56 -7.84 15.77
CA ASN A 448 24.39 -8.05 16.95
C ASN A 448 24.57 -9.56 17.25
N GLU A 449 25.32 -9.90 18.31
CA GLU A 449 25.58 -11.28 18.73
C GLU A 449 24.30 -12.08 19.04
N GLU A 450 23.24 -11.40 19.50
CA GLU A 450 21.94 -12.02 19.80
C GLU A 450 20.97 -12.04 18.60
N SER A 451 21.46 -11.66 17.41
CA SER A 451 20.70 -11.57 16.15
C SER A 451 19.61 -10.50 16.11
N HIS A 452 19.69 -9.47 16.95
CA HIS A 452 18.88 -8.26 16.84
C HIS A 452 19.36 -7.36 15.69
N VAL A 453 18.43 -6.67 15.04
CA VAL A 453 18.73 -5.73 13.96
C VAL A 453 19.04 -4.34 14.52
N PHE A 454 20.20 -3.79 14.15
CA PHE A 454 20.62 -2.43 14.49
C PHE A 454 21.01 -1.67 13.22
N ALA A 455 20.63 -0.40 13.10
CA ALA A 455 21.19 0.50 12.08
C ALA A 455 22.41 1.24 12.63
N ASP A 456 23.55 0.56 12.66
CA ASP A 456 24.81 1.07 13.22
C ASP A 456 26.02 0.85 12.29
N LYS A 457 25.82 0.25 11.11
CA LYS A 457 26.90 -0.05 10.17
C LYS A 457 27.16 1.11 9.21
N ASP A 458 28.43 1.34 8.91
CA ASP A 458 28.86 2.34 7.92
C ASP A 458 28.81 1.82 6.49
N THR A 459 28.88 0.50 6.31
CA THR A 459 28.85 -0.19 5.02
C THR A 459 27.63 -1.10 4.92
N PRO A 460 27.11 -1.35 3.70
CA PRO A 460 26.00 -2.29 3.48
C PRO A 460 26.29 -3.68 4.06
N VAL A 461 25.26 -4.26 4.67
CA VAL A 461 25.21 -5.67 5.06
C VAL A 461 24.12 -6.34 4.22
N ASN A 462 24.42 -7.53 3.70
CA ASN A 462 23.58 -8.19 2.71
C ASN A 462 22.36 -8.87 3.34
N PHE A 463 21.17 -8.41 2.96
CA PHE A 463 19.90 -9.09 3.22
C PHE A 463 19.24 -9.48 1.90
N LEU A 464 18.41 -10.53 1.92
CA LEU A 464 17.58 -10.92 0.77
C LEU A 464 16.12 -10.59 1.04
N LEU A 465 15.47 -9.99 0.05
CA LEU A 465 14.04 -9.71 0.06
C LEU A 465 13.37 -10.70 -0.88
N GLU A 466 12.51 -11.56 -0.34
CA GLU A 466 11.84 -12.60 -1.11
C GLU A 466 10.33 -12.34 -1.12
N PHE A 467 9.78 -12.06 -2.30
CA PHE A 467 8.34 -11.90 -2.53
C PHE A 467 7.59 -13.18 -2.21
N ARG A 468 6.57 -13.06 -1.35
CA ARG A 468 5.63 -14.12 -1.03
C ARG A 468 4.27 -13.74 -1.62
N LYS A 469 3.21 -14.27 -1.04
CA LYS A 469 1.84 -14.07 -1.54
C LYS A 469 1.46 -12.59 -1.39
N GLN A 470 0.83 -12.02 -2.41
CA GLN A 470 0.35 -10.62 -2.42
C GLN A 470 1.49 -9.58 -2.29
N ASP A 471 1.34 -8.62 -1.38
CA ASP A 471 2.24 -7.52 -1.03
C ASP A 471 3.13 -7.86 0.18
N ILE A 472 3.37 -9.16 0.39
CA ILE A 472 4.15 -9.68 1.51
C ILE A 472 5.55 -10.08 1.04
N ILE A 473 6.56 -9.74 1.84
CA ILE A 473 7.93 -10.25 1.70
C ILE A 473 8.37 -11.00 2.94
N THR A 474 9.38 -11.83 2.78
CA THR A 474 10.24 -12.31 3.88
C THR A 474 11.63 -11.71 3.70
N ILE A 475 12.32 -11.43 4.81
CA ILE A 475 13.67 -10.87 4.78
C ILE A 475 14.63 -11.90 5.39
N LYS A 476 15.57 -12.41 4.59
CA LYS A 476 16.62 -13.32 5.06
C LYS A 476 17.89 -12.54 5.36
N ALA A 477 18.43 -12.74 6.56
CA ALA A 477 19.58 -12.01 7.07
C ALA A 477 20.90 -12.75 6.79
N PRO A 478 22.07 -12.10 7.01
CA PRO A 478 23.38 -12.71 6.73
C PRO A 478 23.66 -14.02 7.47
N ASN A 479 23.01 -14.25 8.61
CA ASN A 479 23.13 -15.49 9.38
C ASN A 479 22.31 -16.65 8.80
N GLY A 480 21.66 -16.47 7.64
CA GLY A 480 20.85 -17.47 6.96
C GLY A 480 19.41 -17.57 7.47
N MET A 481 19.05 -16.81 8.51
CA MET A 481 17.75 -16.87 9.18
C MET A 481 16.82 -15.77 8.66
N TYR A 482 15.51 -15.99 8.72
CA TYR A 482 14.52 -14.97 8.45
C TYR A 482 14.37 -14.00 9.64
N LEU A 483 14.14 -12.72 9.32
CA LEU A 483 13.75 -11.72 10.30
C LEU A 483 12.34 -12.03 10.81
N LYS A 484 12.23 -12.17 12.13
CA LYS A 484 11.03 -12.52 12.86
C LYS A 484 10.65 -11.40 13.82
N GLY A 485 9.40 -10.96 13.73
CA GLY A 485 8.72 -10.08 14.68
C GLY A 485 7.99 -10.85 15.76
N GLU A 486 7.91 -10.27 16.96
CA GLU A 486 7.19 -10.82 18.10
C GLU A 486 6.24 -9.78 18.71
N GLN A 487 5.23 -10.24 19.44
CA GLN A 487 4.21 -9.37 20.05
C GLN A 487 4.78 -8.31 21.02
N ASN A 488 5.90 -8.62 21.67
CA ASN A 488 6.62 -7.69 22.55
C ASN A 488 7.44 -6.63 21.78
N GLY A 489 7.43 -6.68 20.44
CA GLY A 489 8.14 -5.77 19.54
C GLY A 489 9.53 -6.20 19.13
N LEU A 490 10.03 -7.35 19.61
CA LEU A 490 11.34 -7.86 19.21
C LEU A 490 11.38 -8.14 17.71
N PHE A 491 12.50 -7.78 17.08
CA PHE A 491 12.75 -7.96 15.65
C PHE A 491 14.14 -8.55 15.44
N ARG A 492 14.20 -9.85 15.13
CA ARG A 492 15.45 -10.65 15.19
C ARG A 492 15.57 -11.64 14.04
N ALA A 493 16.80 -11.91 13.61
CA ALA A 493 17.12 -12.93 12.62
C ALA A 493 17.20 -14.33 13.25
N LYS A 494 16.04 -14.92 13.58
CA LYS A 494 15.95 -16.25 14.23
C LYS A 494 14.92 -17.19 13.60
N GLY A 495 14.31 -16.80 12.48
CA GLY A 495 13.33 -17.63 11.79
C GLY A 495 13.97 -18.71 10.92
N GLU A 496 13.65 -19.97 11.17
CA GLU A 496 14.03 -21.11 10.32
C GLU A 496 12.88 -21.45 9.36
N ASP A 497 11.78 -21.93 9.93
CA ASP A 497 10.54 -22.25 9.20
C ASP A 497 9.61 -21.04 9.14
N LEU A 498 9.11 -20.73 7.95
CA LEU A 498 8.25 -19.58 7.72
C LEU A 498 6.95 -19.66 8.53
N ASP A 499 6.70 -18.64 9.36
CA ASP A 499 5.46 -18.42 10.06
C ASP A 499 4.97 -16.96 9.90
N ALA A 500 3.82 -16.64 10.47
CA ALA A 500 3.22 -15.31 10.37
C ALA A 500 4.11 -14.18 10.92
N GLY A 501 5.00 -14.48 11.87
CA GLY A 501 5.93 -13.51 12.44
C GLY A 501 7.08 -13.13 11.49
N MET A 502 7.23 -13.82 10.36
CA MET A 502 8.27 -13.56 9.36
C MET A 502 7.75 -12.87 8.10
N LEU A 503 6.45 -12.58 8.06
CA LEU A 503 5.75 -11.97 6.93
C LEU A 503 5.64 -10.46 7.13
N TRP A 504 6.12 -9.70 6.15
CA TRP A 504 6.15 -8.25 6.17
C TRP A 504 5.38 -7.69 4.99
N GLU A 505 4.33 -6.94 5.25
CA GLU A 505 3.62 -6.14 4.24
C GLU A 505 4.49 -4.95 3.81
N CYS A 506 4.53 -4.65 2.51
CA CYS A 506 5.42 -3.63 1.93
C CYS A 506 4.93 -2.90 0.66
#